data_AF-A0A7I7YIU5-F1
#
_entry.id   AF-A0A7I7YIU5-F1
#
_cell.length_a   1.000
_cell.length_b   1.000
_cell.length_c   1.000
_cell.angle_alpha   90.00
_cell.angle_beta   90.00
_cell.angle_gamma   90.00
#
_symmetry.space_group_name_H-M   'P 1'
#
loop_
_entity.id
_entity.type
_entity.pdbx_description
1 polymer ?
#
loop_
_entity_poly.entity_id
_entity_poly.type
_entity_poly.pdbx_seq_one_letter_code
_entity_poly.pdbx_strand_id
1 'polypeptide(L)'
;MTSPADPVDETFEPLADGVSARADVSTEGSNVCRAGALAALLRGATAARSGLTTELRAIGFSERIIGSGARDWAGQNPLQRVGVFGQAFAPDLDQTRMSRWAEMNENDDPRPAVEFLIAMLGSSLERESAAAAAALWRGLDLGVELSPRSIAARRRIYDRLFFGPRYDDDLWLLRPFGLEEQLFGLDVGETQPWDPDRWLNIYEQLQFRLGQDRYVDAFVIAATVSARLYQALQSPDSIVRSLAIAALVRVADGPPPAKDHRDSRSTGVSATPTVSTIIHGTTAYMGDWWRPQVGDFHRFIHDNYRPNLYSGGGRFSWSGAYSAKHRSRAAQDLVAWIADLAPHGIQSLFGHSYGGEIASRAVNLGAPIQQLVLLSTPVTRQVKAAAAAGARIVDVRLPLDPVLALELRPQRLARRENVTRVITSWRLSHSATHEESVWVSEDIARRGHIQLEPDLAKR
;
A
#
# COMPACT_ATOMS: atom_id res chain seq x y z
N MET A 1 -14.27 -27.63 10.70
CA MET A 1 -14.73 -26.27 11.01
C MET A 1 -14.34 -25.40 9.84
N THR A 2 -15.32 -25.07 9.02
CA THR A 2 -15.21 -24.22 7.83
C THR A 2 -14.83 -22.81 8.26
N SER A 3 -13.77 -22.25 7.66
CA SER A 3 -13.41 -20.83 7.83
C SER A 3 -14.63 -19.95 7.62
N PRO A 4 -14.74 -18.82 8.34
CA PRO A 4 -15.67 -17.77 7.96
C PRO A 4 -15.30 -17.36 6.53
N ALA A 5 -16.24 -17.52 5.62
CA ALA A 5 -16.14 -16.93 4.30
C ALA A 5 -16.11 -15.41 4.50
N ASP A 6 -15.11 -14.74 3.95
CA ASP A 6 -15.17 -13.31 3.69
C ASP A 6 -14.34 -12.96 2.45
N PRO A 7 -14.73 -11.97 1.62
CA PRO A 7 -16.04 -11.32 1.58
C PRO A 7 -16.62 -11.12 0.16
N VAL A 8 -17.88 -10.68 0.17
CA VAL A 8 -18.66 -10.06 -0.91
C VAL A 8 -17.78 -9.20 -1.83
N ASP A 9 -18.03 -9.31 -3.14
CA ASP A 9 -17.45 -8.52 -4.25
C ASP A 9 -17.17 -7.06 -3.83
N GLU A 10 -15.93 -6.76 -3.40
CA GLU A 10 -15.50 -5.47 -2.84
C GLU A 10 -15.28 -4.40 -3.93
N THR A 11 -16.07 -4.47 -4.99
CA THR A 11 -16.05 -3.47 -6.06
C THR A 11 -16.82 -2.22 -5.63
N PHE A 12 -16.32 -1.06 -6.04
CA PHE A 12 -17.01 0.20 -5.80
C PHE A 12 -16.92 1.09 -7.03
N GLU A 13 -17.83 2.05 -7.17
CA GLU A 13 -17.72 3.08 -8.20
C GLU A 13 -17.06 4.34 -7.61
N PRO A 14 -16.06 4.93 -8.30
CA PRO A 14 -15.43 6.14 -7.82
C PRO A 14 -16.40 7.31 -7.94
N LEU A 15 -16.49 8.12 -6.90
CA LEU A 15 -17.34 9.32 -6.87
C LEU A 15 -16.47 10.56 -6.88
N ALA A 16 -16.83 11.53 -7.71
CA ALA A 16 -16.04 12.74 -7.92
C ALA A 16 -16.63 13.98 -7.23
N ASP A 17 -17.90 13.92 -6.81
CA ASP A 17 -18.58 15.06 -6.19
C ASP A 17 -18.06 15.31 -4.76
N GLY A 18 -18.15 16.57 -4.32
CA GLY A 18 -17.69 16.95 -2.99
C GLY A 18 -18.55 16.39 -1.84
N VAL A 19 -19.78 15.95 -2.11
CA VAL A 19 -20.67 15.37 -1.08
C VAL A 19 -20.19 13.98 -0.67
N SER A 20 -19.67 13.22 -1.63
CA SER A 20 -19.08 11.89 -1.39
C SER A 20 -17.83 11.91 -0.49
N ALA A 21 -17.35 13.09 -0.07
CA ALA A 21 -16.28 13.22 0.92
C ALA A 21 -16.72 12.86 2.35
N ARG A 22 -18.04 12.82 2.62
CA ARG A 22 -18.63 12.37 3.90
C ARG A 22 -18.33 10.89 4.19
N ALA A 23 -18.49 10.47 5.45
CA ALA A 23 -18.45 9.06 5.84
C ALA A 23 -19.72 8.34 5.36
N ASP A 24 -19.58 7.38 4.46
CA ASP A 24 -20.67 6.52 4.01
C ASP A 24 -20.08 5.22 3.46
N VAL A 25 -20.73 4.08 3.70
CA VAL A 25 -20.26 2.78 3.20
C VAL A 25 -20.16 2.78 1.67
N SER A 26 -21.07 3.50 0.99
CA SER A 26 -21.06 3.63 -0.47
C SER A 26 -19.91 4.50 -1.01
N THR A 27 -19.34 5.37 -0.19
CA THR A 27 -18.25 6.30 -0.59
C THR A 27 -16.89 5.91 0.02
N GLU A 28 -16.86 4.95 0.94
CA GLU A 28 -15.67 4.50 1.68
C GLU A 28 -14.51 4.18 0.73
N GLY A 29 -14.77 3.44 -0.35
CA GLY A 29 -13.76 3.10 -1.35
C GLY A 29 -13.10 4.33 -1.99
N SER A 30 -13.91 5.33 -2.34
CA SER A 30 -13.40 6.61 -2.87
C SER A 30 -12.57 7.34 -1.81
N ASN A 31 -13.05 7.42 -0.58
CA ASN A 31 -12.36 8.12 0.50
C ASN A 31 -11.01 7.48 0.88
N VAL A 32 -10.93 6.15 0.95
CA VAL A 32 -9.66 5.43 1.16
C VAL A 32 -8.66 5.75 0.06
N CYS A 33 -9.10 5.76 -1.21
CA CYS A 33 -8.26 6.15 -2.34
C CYS A 33 -7.84 7.63 -2.29
N ARG A 34 -8.73 8.53 -1.87
CA ARG A 34 -8.41 9.95 -1.65
C ARG A 34 -7.32 10.11 -0.59
N ALA A 35 -7.45 9.44 0.55
CA ALA A 35 -6.44 9.47 1.60
C ALA A 35 -5.07 9.00 1.10
N GLY A 36 -5.02 7.86 0.37
CA GLY A 36 -3.79 7.37 -0.25
C GLY A 36 -3.16 8.39 -1.22
N ALA A 37 -3.96 9.04 -2.05
CA ALA A 37 -3.49 10.08 -2.97
C ALA A 37 -2.99 11.35 -2.25
N LEU A 38 -3.68 11.77 -1.18
CA LEU A 38 -3.28 12.90 -0.34
C LEU A 38 -1.93 12.65 0.35
N ALA A 39 -1.65 11.43 0.78
CA ALA A 39 -0.34 11.08 1.33
C ALA A 39 0.80 11.41 0.35
N ALA A 40 0.62 11.09 -0.94
CA ALA A 40 1.60 11.40 -1.97
C ALA A 40 1.70 12.90 -2.28
N LEU A 41 0.58 13.64 -2.24
CA LEU A 41 0.57 15.09 -2.43
C LEU A 41 1.30 15.81 -1.28
N LEU A 42 0.93 15.51 -0.03
CA LEU A 42 1.52 16.10 1.18
C LEU A 42 3.03 15.81 1.28
N ARG A 43 3.45 14.61 0.88
CA ARG A 43 4.88 14.25 0.86
C ARG A 43 5.66 14.83 -0.33
N GLY A 44 4.98 15.42 -1.31
CA GLY A 44 5.60 15.86 -2.57
C GLY A 44 6.08 14.71 -3.47
N ALA A 45 5.52 13.51 -3.31
CA ALA A 45 5.90 12.30 -4.02
C ALA A 45 5.32 12.25 -5.45
N THR A 46 5.76 13.16 -6.32
CA THR A 46 5.27 13.29 -7.72
C THR A 46 5.30 11.97 -8.50
N ALA A 47 6.35 11.16 -8.31
CA ALA A 47 6.49 9.88 -8.98
C ALA A 47 5.40 8.86 -8.61
N ALA A 48 4.85 8.91 -7.39
CA ALA A 48 3.81 7.99 -6.93
C ALA A 48 2.48 8.19 -7.68
N ARG A 49 2.22 9.43 -8.13
CA ARG A 49 1.01 9.82 -8.86
C ARG A 49 1.16 9.74 -10.39
N SER A 50 2.36 9.44 -10.88
CA SER A 50 2.65 9.46 -12.30
C SER A 50 1.79 8.45 -13.05
N GLY A 51 1.03 8.95 -14.04
CA GLY A 51 0.14 8.13 -14.86
C GLY A 51 -1.23 7.83 -14.24
N LEU A 52 -1.60 8.47 -13.12
CA LEU A 52 -2.90 8.29 -12.43
C LEU A 52 -3.88 9.46 -12.63
N THR A 53 -3.68 10.31 -13.64
CA THR A 53 -4.52 11.50 -13.88
C THR A 53 -6.00 11.17 -13.99
N THR A 54 -6.36 10.11 -14.73
CA THR A 54 -7.77 9.72 -14.91
C THR A 54 -8.38 9.24 -13.60
N GLU A 55 -7.65 8.45 -12.83
CA GLU A 55 -8.11 7.87 -11.58
C GLU A 55 -8.21 8.91 -10.46
N LEU A 56 -7.28 9.85 -10.39
CA LEU A 56 -7.37 10.99 -9.47
C LEU A 56 -8.59 11.87 -9.77
N ARG A 57 -8.89 12.11 -11.06
CA ARG A 57 -10.10 12.84 -11.45
C ARG A 57 -11.37 12.08 -11.07
N ALA A 58 -11.38 10.76 -11.25
CA ALA A 58 -12.54 9.91 -10.93
C ALA A 58 -12.91 9.96 -9.45
N ILE A 59 -11.93 10.13 -8.54
CA ILE A 59 -12.17 10.30 -7.11
C ILE A 59 -12.26 11.77 -6.67
N GLY A 60 -12.42 12.72 -7.60
CA GLY A 60 -12.78 14.11 -7.30
C GLY A 60 -11.64 15.08 -7.06
N PHE A 61 -10.39 14.76 -7.46
CA PHE A 61 -9.33 15.76 -7.48
C PHE A 61 -9.48 16.72 -8.68
N SER A 62 -9.35 18.02 -8.42
CA SER A 62 -9.39 19.06 -9.45
C SER A 62 -8.14 19.05 -10.34
N GLU A 63 -8.26 19.60 -11.56
CA GLU A 63 -7.11 19.75 -12.47
C GLU A 63 -5.97 20.55 -11.85
N ARG A 64 -6.31 21.51 -10.99
CA ARG A 64 -5.34 22.30 -10.22
C ARG A 64 -4.47 21.38 -9.36
N ILE A 65 -5.09 20.60 -8.46
CA ILE A 65 -4.36 19.65 -7.61
C ILE A 65 -3.56 18.63 -8.43
N ILE A 66 -4.15 18.12 -9.51
CA ILE A 66 -3.50 17.13 -10.36
C ILE A 66 -2.21 17.69 -11.00
N GLY A 67 -2.26 18.92 -11.53
CA GLY A 67 -1.16 19.56 -12.27
C GLY A 67 -0.05 20.17 -11.42
N SER A 68 -0.38 20.82 -10.29
CA SER A 68 0.57 21.58 -9.46
C SER A 68 0.78 21.00 -8.05
N GLY A 69 -0.26 20.46 -7.42
CA GLY A 69 -0.31 20.21 -5.97
C GLY A 69 0.94 19.59 -5.33
N ALA A 70 1.44 18.43 -5.81
CA ALA A 70 2.61 17.81 -5.15
C ALA A 70 3.92 18.60 -5.25
N ARG A 71 4.12 19.39 -6.32
CA ARG A 71 5.32 20.24 -6.42
C ARG A 71 5.20 21.42 -5.47
N ASP A 72 4.00 21.98 -5.40
CA ASP A 72 3.74 23.20 -4.65
C ASP A 72 3.69 22.91 -3.15
N TRP A 73 3.22 21.74 -2.73
CA TRP A 73 3.11 21.34 -1.33
C TRP A 73 4.42 20.80 -0.74
N ALA A 74 5.37 20.41 -1.59
CA ALA A 74 6.64 19.85 -1.14
C ALA A 74 7.41 20.83 -0.24
N GLY A 75 7.85 20.34 0.93
CA GLY A 75 8.61 21.14 1.89
C GLY A 75 7.77 22.14 2.71
N GLN A 76 6.46 22.25 2.45
CA GLN A 76 5.56 22.94 3.36
C GLN A 76 5.36 22.08 4.61
N ASN A 77 5.32 22.72 5.78
CA ASN A 77 4.88 22.07 7.01
C ASN A 77 3.46 22.55 7.34
N PRO A 78 2.41 21.91 6.80
CA PRO A 78 1.05 22.34 7.04
C PRO A 78 0.70 22.30 8.53
N LEU A 79 1.24 21.37 9.32
CA LEU A 79 1.00 21.34 10.78
C LEU A 79 1.41 22.63 11.50
N GLN A 80 2.42 23.34 11.00
CA GLN A 80 2.82 24.65 11.56
C GLN A 80 1.88 25.79 11.17
N ARG A 81 1.16 25.65 10.04
CA ARG A 81 0.22 26.65 9.49
C ARG A 81 -1.23 26.37 9.84
N VAL A 82 -1.54 25.14 10.26
CA VAL A 82 -2.84 24.74 10.79
C VAL A 82 -3.16 25.47 12.11
N GLY A 83 -2.20 26.22 12.67
CA GLY A 83 -2.40 27.41 13.52
C GLY A 83 -3.64 27.37 14.41
N VAL A 84 -3.49 26.82 15.62
CA VAL A 84 -4.51 26.72 16.66
C VAL A 84 -5.83 26.15 16.10
N PHE A 85 -6.02 24.84 16.17
CA PHE A 85 -7.32 24.15 16.02
C PHE A 85 -8.42 24.65 16.99
N GLY A 86 -8.26 25.83 17.58
CA GLY A 86 -9.11 26.47 18.58
C GLY A 86 -10.46 26.99 18.06
N GLN A 87 -10.84 26.64 16.83
CA GLN A 87 -12.23 26.34 16.58
C GLN A 87 -12.32 24.82 16.53
N ALA A 88 -12.78 24.23 17.63
CA ALA A 88 -13.15 22.82 17.70
C ALA A 88 -13.78 22.44 16.37
N PHE A 89 -13.31 21.34 15.76
CA PHE A 89 -13.98 20.79 14.58
C PHE A 89 -15.48 20.87 14.83
N ALA A 90 -16.23 21.38 13.85
CA ALA A 90 -17.68 21.47 13.98
C ALA A 90 -18.19 20.10 14.47
N PRO A 91 -19.21 20.04 15.34
CA PRO A 91 -19.70 18.77 15.87
C PRO A 91 -20.07 17.75 14.78
N ASP A 92 -20.24 18.25 13.54
CA ASP A 92 -20.40 17.47 12.32
C ASP A 92 -19.06 17.28 11.55
N LEU A 93 -18.49 16.08 11.67
CA LEU A 93 -17.29 15.67 10.94
C LEU A 93 -17.52 15.59 9.43
N ASP A 94 -18.73 15.23 8.98
CA ASP A 94 -19.02 15.08 7.56
C ASP A 94 -19.08 16.43 6.87
N GLN A 95 -19.73 17.42 7.49
CA GLN A 95 -19.71 18.79 7.00
C GLN A 95 -18.27 19.33 6.94
N THR A 96 -17.44 18.99 7.93
CA THR A 96 -16.02 19.36 7.90
C THR A 96 -15.29 18.70 6.73
N ARG A 97 -15.47 17.40 6.52
CA ARG A 97 -14.85 16.67 5.41
C ARG A 97 -15.23 17.27 4.06
N MET A 98 -16.53 17.49 3.83
CA MET A 98 -17.05 18.06 2.59
C MET A 98 -16.51 19.48 2.35
N SER A 99 -16.54 20.34 3.37
CA SER A 99 -16.04 21.71 3.27
C SER A 99 -14.54 21.77 2.97
N ARG A 100 -13.73 20.97 3.67
CA ARG A 100 -12.27 20.96 3.48
C ARG A 100 -11.84 20.31 2.18
N TRP A 101 -12.57 19.29 1.72
CA TRP A 101 -12.37 18.71 0.39
C TRP A 101 -12.63 19.73 -0.72
N ALA A 102 -13.71 20.52 -0.62
CA ALA A 102 -14.01 21.58 -1.58
C ALA A 102 -12.94 22.69 -1.55
N GLU A 103 -12.61 23.20 -0.35
CA GLU A 103 -11.62 24.27 -0.16
C GLU A 103 -10.23 23.88 -0.70
N MET A 104 -9.80 22.64 -0.47
CA MET A 104 -8.55 22.10 -1.02
C MET A 104 -8.56 22.16 -2.55
N ASN A 105 -9.62 21.65 -3.18
CA ASN A 105 -9.71 21.55 -4.63
C ASN A 105 -9.82 22.91 -5.33
N GLU A 106 -10.37 23.91 -4.65
CA GLU A 106 -10.47 25.29 -5.13
C GLU A 106 -9.12 26.03 -5.04
N ASN A 107 -8.44 25.90 -3.89
CA ASN A 107 -7.31 26.77 -3.54
C ASN A 107 -5.92 26.15 -3.73
N ASP A 108 -5.80 24.83 -3.91
CA ASP A 108 -4.51 24.12 -3.92
C ASP A 108 -3.68 24.36 -2.64
N ASP A 109 -4.37 24.37 -1.50
CA ASP A 109 -3.79 24.54 -0.16
C ASP A 109 -3.63 23.17 0.53
N PRO A 110 -2.42 22.80 1.02
CA PRO A 110 -2.22 21.57 1.79
C PRO A 110 -2.89 21.58 3.17
N ARG A 111 -3.27 22.73 3.72
CA ARG A 111 -3.90 22.81 5.06
C ARG A 111 -5.30 22.15 5.08
N PRO A 112 -6.27 22.52 4.21
CA PRO A 112 -7.54 21.81 4.13
C PRO A 112 -7.40 20.30 3.86
N ALA A 113 -6.36 19.86 3.16
CA ALA A 113 -6.07 18.43 2.99
C ALA A 113 -5.76 17.73 4.32
N VAL A 114 -4.95 18.36 5.19
CA VAL A 114 -4.64 17.83 6.53
C VAL A 114 -5.89 17.84 7.41
N GLU A 115 -6.67 18.93 7.38
CA GLU A 115 -7.90 19.04 8.15
C GLU A 115 -8.96 18.01 7.71
N PHE A 116 -9.08 17.75 6.39
CA PHE A 116 -9.90 16.67 5.84
C PHE A 116 -9.47 15.30 6.39
N LEU A 117 -8.16 15.00 6.38
CA LEU A 117 -7.63 13.74 6.90
C LEU A 117 -7.83 13.61 8.42
N ILE A 118 -7.71 14.70 9.18
CA ILE A 118 -7.99 14.69 10.62
C ILE A 118 -9.48 14.46 10.88
N ALA A 119 -10.40 15.03 10.08
CA ALA A 119 -11.82 14.71 10.20
C ALA A 119 -12.10 13.24 9.85
N MET A 120 -11.50 12.72 8.78
CA MET A 120 -11.63 11.32 8.34
C MET A 120 -11.01 10.33 9.34
N LEU A 121 -9.98 10.72 10.10
CA LEU A 121 -9.41 9.92 11.18
C LEU A 121 -10.46 9.55 12.24
N GLY A 122 -11.43 10.43 12.50
CA GLY A 122 -12.55 10.22 13.42
C GLY A 122 -13.73 9.44 12.84
N SER A 123 -13.61 8.91 11.61
CA SER A 123 -14.69 8.14 10.98
C SER A 123 -15.05 6.89 11.79
N SER A 124 -16.36 6.57 11.82
CA SER A 124 -16.88 5.31 12.34
C SER A 124 -16.59 4.12 11.42
N LEU A 125 -16.13 4.38 10.19
CA LEU A 125 -15.74 3.36 9.23
C LEU A 125 -14.26 3.02 9.40
N GLU A 126 -13.97 1.73 9.65
CA GLU A 126 -12.63 1.28 10.04
C GLU A 126 -11.58 1.60 8.96
N ARG A 127 -11.90 1.32 7.69
CA ARG A 127 -10.98 1.48 6.56
C ARG A 127 -10.69 2.95 6.30
N GLU A 128 -11.69 3.83 6.42
CA GLU A 128 -11.48 5.27 6.33
C GLU A 128 -10.56 5.78 7.44
N SER A 129 -10.85 5.45 8.70
CA SER A 129 -10.03 5.87 9.83
C SER A 129 -8.58 5.40 9.68
N ALA A 130 -8.37 4.13 9.28
CA ALA A 130 -7.04 3.57 9.06
C ALA A 130 -6.31 4.22 7.86
N ALA A 131 -7.02 4.47 6.74
CA ALA A 131 -6.45 5.13 5.57
C ALA A 131 -6.03 6.58 5.88
N ALA A 132 -6.84 7.31 6.65
CA ALA A 132 -6.52 8.66 7.10
C ALA A 132 -5.30 8.68 8.02
N ALA A 133 -5.23 7.76 9.00
CA ALA A 133 -4.06 7.60 9.85
C ALA A 133 -2.81 7.32 9.02
N ALA A 134 -2.89 6.37 8.08
CA ALA A 134 -1.79 6.03 7.19
C ALA A 134 -1.34 7.22 6.33
N ALA A 135 -2.29 7.98 5.79
CA ALA A 135 -2.02 9.14 4.96
C ALA A 135 -1.37 10.28 5.74
N LEU A 136 -1.85 10.58 6.95
CA LEU A 136 -1.24 11.55 7.84
C LEU A 136 0.19 11.15 8.21
N TRP A 137 0.39 9.88 8.60
CA TRP A 137 1.69 9.35 8.98
C TRP A 137 2.73 9.49 7.87
N ARG A 138 2.36 9.10 6.63
CA ARG A 138 3.25 9.11 5.47
C ARG A 138 3.40 10.47 4.83
N GLY A 139 2.30 11.20 4.70
CA GLY A 139 2.24 12.52 4.08
C GLY A 139 3.04 13.56 4.86
N LEU A 140 2.92 13.53 6.19
CA LEU A 140 3.52 14.52 7.08
C LEU A 140 4.79 14.04 7.79
N ASP A 141 5.20 12.78 7.57
CA ASP A 141 6.36 12.16 8.24
C ASP A 141 6.26 12.16 9.78
N LEU A 142 5.05 11.95 10.30
CA LEU A 142 4.74 12.15 11.73
C LEU A 142 5.64 11.38 12.70
N GLY A 143 6.31 10.32 12.25
CA GLY A 143 7.33 9.63 13.04
C GLY A 143 8.46 10.54 13.55
N VAL A 144 8.75 11.67 12.87
CA VAL A 144 9.73 12.66 13.35
C VAL A 144 9.21 13.51 14.51
N GLU A 145 7.89 13.66 14.63
CA GLU A 145 7.24 14.47 15.66
C GLU A 145 7.13 13.72 17.00
N LEU A 146 7.17 12.37 16.98
CA LEU A 146 7.26 11.56 18.19
C LEU A 146 8.59 11.70 18.94
N SER A 147 9.63 12.19 18.27
CA SER A 147 10.93 12.48 18.87
C SER A 147 11.40 13.88 18.43
N PRO A 148 10.78 14.94 18.96
CA PRO A 148 11.04 16.31 18.52
C PRO A 148 12.52 16.64 18.65
N ARG A 149 13.10 17.30 17.63
CA ARG A 149 14.53 17.66 17.63
C ARG A 149 14.85 18.85 18.54
N SER A 150 13.88 19.70 18.81
CA SER A 150 14.05 20.92 19.63
C SER A 150 13.93 20.63 21.12
N ILE A 151 14.88 21.12 21.92
CA ILE A 151 14.82 21.08 23.39
C ILE A 151 13.56 21.80 23.91
N ALA A 152 13.19 22.92 23.30
CA ALA A 152 11.99 23.66 23.68
C ALA A 152 10.71 22.86 23.41
N ALA A 153 10.64 22.15 22.27
CA ALA A 153 9.52 21.26 21.95
C ALA A 153 9.43 20.10 22.94
N ARG A 154 10.57 19.43 23.22
CA ARG A 154 10.64 18.35 24.22
C ARG A 154 10.17 18.80 25.60
N ARG A 155 10.63 19.97 26.06
CA ARG A 155 10.22 20.54 27.35
C ARG A 155 8.73 20.81 27.38
N ARG A 156 8.15 21.43 26.35
CA ARG A 156 6.71 21.70 26.32
C ARG A 156 5.85 20.45 26.28
N ILE A 157 6.27 19.44 25.54
CA ILE A 157 5.60 18.13 25.52
C ILE A 157 5.72 17.45 26.89
N TYR A 158 6.90 17.47 27.50
CA TYR A 158 7.12 16.92 28.84
C TYR A 158 6.28 17.62 29.92
N ASP A 159 6.28 18.96 29.93
CA ASP A 159 5.47 19.77 30.85
C ASP A 159 3.98 19.44 30.69
N ARG A 160 3.51 19.25 29.44
CA ARG A 160 2.13 18.85 29.15
C ARG A 160 1.80 17.44 29.61
N LEU A 161 2.69 16.48 29.34
CA LEU A 161 2.47 15.06 29.59
C LEU A 161 2.56 14.69 31.07
N PHE A 162 3.42 15.36 31.86
CA PHE A 162 3.70 14.96 33.25
C PHE A 162 3.19 15.95 34.31
N PHE A 163 2.96 17.21 33.93
CA PHE A 163 2.52 18.25 34.85
C PHE A 163 1.24 18.96 34.38
N GLY A 164 0.62 18.43 33.33
CA GLY A 164 -0.69 18.89 32.89
C GLY A 164 -1.78 18.52 33.89
N PRO A 165 -2.86 19.31 33.99
CA PRO A 165 -3.97 19.06 34.91
C PRO A 165 -4.80 17.79 34.58
N ARG A 166 -4.38 16.99 33.59
CA ARG A 166 -5.07 15.80 33.07
C ARG A 166 -4.13 14.60 32.86
N TYR A 167 -3.09 14.50 33.70
CA TYR A 167 -2.07 13.45 33.64
C TYR A 167 -2.66 12.04 33.50
N ASP A 168 -3.65 11.69 34.33
CA ASP A 168 -4.24 10.34 34.36
C ASP A 168 -5.00 9.99 33.06
N ASP A 169 -5.59 10.98 32.39
CA ASP A 169 -6.29 10.81 31.10
C ASP A 169 -5.32 10.72 29.91
N ASP A 170 -4.06 11.16 30.08
CA ASP A 170 -3.08 11.35 29.01
C ASP A 170 -2.08 10.17 28.91
N LEU A 171 -2.24 9.11 29.72
CA LEU A 171 -1.32 7.95 29.75
C LEU A 171 -1.18 7.22 28.41
N TRP A 172 -2.20 7.26 27.55
CA TRP A 172 -2.15 6.66 26.22
C TRP A 172 -1.23 7.44 25.26
N LEU A 173 -0.94 8.72 25.51
CA LEU A 173 0.02 9.51 24.73
C LEU A 173 1.47 9.04 24.95
N LEU A 174 1.71 8.27 26.01
CA LEU A 174 3.01 7.66 26.29
C LEU A 174 3.24 6.35 25.52
N ARG A 175 2.21 5.81 24.83
CA ARG A 175 2.31 4.58 24.03
C ARG A 175 3.49 4.54 23.06
N PRO A 176 3.81 5.61 22.31
CA PRO A 176 4.92 5.59 21.37
C PRO A 176 6.32 5.38 21.99
N PHE A 177 6.44 5.47 23.33
CA PHE A 177 7.71 5.27 24.05
C PHE A 177 7.91 3.85 24.58
N GLY A 178 7.06 2.88 24.21
CA GLY A 178 7.26 1.47 24.55
C GLY A 178 6.95 1.12 26.01
N LEU A 179 6.11 1.92 26.70
CA LEU A 179 5.59 1.59 28.03
C LEU A 179 4.39 0.61 27.98
N GLU A 180 4.23 -0.11 26.86
CA GLU A 180 3.08 -0.97 26.53
C GLU A 180 2.96 -2.19 27.45
N GLU A 181 4.07 -2.89 27.72
CA GLU A 181 4.08 -4.14 28.50
C GLU A 181 3.61 -3.97 29.94
N GLN A 182 3.79 -2.77 30.52
CA GLN A 182 3.55 -2.51 31.94
C GLN A 182 2.21 -1.84 32.25
N LEU A 183 1.54 -1.21 31.28
CA LEU A 183 0.33 -0.41 31.55
C LEU A 183 -0.95 -0.91 30.87
N PHE A 184 -0.87 -1.63 29.75
CA PHE A 184 -2.08 -1.88 28.93
C PHE A 184 -2.25 -3.31 28.40
N GLY A 185 -1.35 -4.25 28.68
CA GLY A 185 -1.54 -5.68 28.38
C GLY A 185 -2.01 -5.95 26.94
N LEU A 186 -1.26 -5.45 25.95
CA LEU A 186 -1.55 -5.75 24.55
C LEU A 186 -1.05 -7.16 24.23
N ASP A 187 -1.97 -8.11 24.07
CA ASP A 187 -1.62 -9.43 23.53
C ASP A 187 -1.24 -9.28 22.05
N VAL A 188 0.07 -9.32 21.79
CA VAL A 188 0.64 -9.32 20.44
C VAL A 188 0.34 -10.69 19.81
N GLY A 189 -0.85 -10.86 19.23
CA GLY A 189 -1.23 -12.10 18.57
C GLY A 189 -2.72 -12.28 18.29
N GLU A 190 -3.60 -11.55 18.99
CA GLU A 190 -5.04 -11.66 18.79
C GLU A 190 -5.58 -10.55 17.88
N THR A 191 -6.46 -10.92 16.96
CA THR A 191 -7.22 -9.95 16.16
C THR A 191 -8.25 -9.25 17.03
N GLN A 192 -8.33 -7.92 16.95
CA GLN A 192 -9.31 -7.11 17.66
C GLN A 192 -10.38 -6.58 16.71
N PRO A 193 -11.67 -6.89 16.92
CA PRO A 193 -12.76 -6.29 16.16
C PRO A 193 -12.78 -4.77 16.25
N TRP A 194 -13.30 -4.11 15.21
CA TRP A 194 -13.47 -2.67 15.19
C TRP A 194 -14.53 -2.21 16.19
N ASP A 195 -14.18 -1.21 17.00
CA ASP A 195 -15.06 -0.57 17.96
C ASP A 195 -15.11 0.94 17.65
N PRO A 196 -16.11 1.38 16.87
CA PRO A 196 -16.21 2.78 16.42
C PRO A 196 -16.48 3.74 17.59
N ASP A 197 -17.23 3.32 18.61
CA ASP A 197 -17.55 4.17 19.75
C ASP A 197 -16.32 4.41 20.63
N ARG A 198 -15.56 3.34 20.91
CA ARG A 198 -14.29 3.48 21.63
C ARG A 198 -13.30 4.34 20.86
N TRP A 199 -13.25 4.20 19.54
CA TRP A 199 -12.39 5.03 18.71
C TRP A 199 -12.83 6.49 18.71
N LEU A 200 -14.12 6.77 18.56
CA LEU A 200 -14.68 8.12 18.60
C LEU A 200 -14.33 8.81 19.92
N ASN A 201 -14.41 8.12 21.05
CA ASN A 201 -13.98 8.65 22.35
C ASN A 201 -12.50 9.06 22.36
N ILE A 202 -11.60 8.24 21.79
CA ILE A 202 -10.16 8.58 21.67
C ILE A 202 -9.98 9.80 20.74
N TYR A 203 -10.74 9.84 19.65
CA TYR A 203 -10.70 10.93 18.70
C TYR A 203 -11.20 12.26 19.28
N GLU A 204 -12.29 12.25 20.04
CA GLU A 204 -12.80 13.43 20.75
C GLU A 204 -11.79 13.94 21.79
N GLN A 205 -11.06 13.03 22.45
CA GLN A 205 -9.94 13.41 23.31
C GLN A 205 -8.83 14.11 22.53
N LEU A 206 -8.44 13.60 21.35
CA LEU A 206 -7.54 14.31 20.44
C LEU A 206 -8.07 15.73 20.16
N GLN A 207 -9.32 15.84 19.72
CA GLN A 207 -9.94 17.11 19.35
C GLN A 207 -9.92 18.14 20.49
N PHE A 208 -10.27 17.72 21.70
CA PHE A 208 -10.23 18.58 22.88
C PHE A 208 -8.81 19.11 23.18
N ARG A 209 -7.77 18.35 22.83
CA ARG A 209 -6.38 18.67 23.18
C ARG A 209 -5.70 19.59 22.17
N LEU A 210 -6.22 19.67 20.95
CA LEU A 210 -5.65 20.50 19.89
C LEU A 210 -5.90 22.00 20.13
N GLY A 211 -5.06 22.85 19.54
CA GLY A 211 -5.25 24.30 19.53
C GLY A 211 -4.56 25.05 20.67
N GLN A 212 -3.69 24.38 21.43
CA GLN A 212 -3.05 24.97 22.61
C GLN A 212 -1.60 25.38 22.35
N ASP A 213 -0.82 24.50 21.71
CA ASP A 213 0.59 24.77 21.36
C ASP A 213 0.98 23.94 20.13
N ARG A 214 1.55 24.57 19.12
CA ARG A 214 1.90 23.90 17.84
C ARG A 214 2.79 22.67 17.98
N TYR A 215 3.70 22.63 18.97
CA TYR A 215 4.58 21.49 19.19
C TYR A 215 3.83 20.36 19.88
N VAL A 216 2.95 20.71 20.81
CA VAL A 216 2.08 19.75 21.49
C VAL A 216 1.06 19.17 20.51
N ASP A 217 0.42 20.01 19.70
CA ASP A 217 -0.58 19.59 18.71
C ASP A 217 0.02 18.58 17.71
N ALA A 218 1.20 18.88 17.15
CA ALA A 218 1.89 17.96 16.24
C ALA A 218 2.22 16.62 16.90
N PHE A 219 2.68 16.65 18.15
CA PHE A 219 2.95 15.43 18.92
C PHE A 219 1.68 14.63 19.21
N VAL A 220 0.59 15.27 19.64
CA VAL A 220 -0.68 14.61 19.96
C VAL A 220 -1.29 13.98 18.70
N ILE A 221 -1.23 14.67 17.55
CA ILE A 221 -1.63 14.10 16.25
C ILE A 221 -0.78 12.87 15.94
N ALA A 222 0.55 12.97 16.05
CA ALA A 222 1.46 11.86 15.76
C ALA A 222 1.21 10.65 16.68
N ALA A 223 0.99 10.87 17.98
CA ALA A 223 0.68 9.82 18.94
C ALA A 223 -0.66 9.15 18.64
N THR A 224 -1.70 9.93 18.33
CA THR A 224 -3.04 9.41 17.99
C THR A 224 -3.02 8.60 16.70
N VAL A 225 -2.38 9.12 15.66
CA VAL A 225 -2.19 8.44 14.38
C VAL A 225 -1.41 7.14 14.57
N SER A 226 -0.32 7.17 15.34
CA SER A 226 0.45 5.98 15.68
C SER A 226 -0.44 4.93 16.37
N ALA A 227 -1.20 5.33 17.40
CA ALA A 227 -2.09 4.42 18.11
C ALA A 227 -3.12 3.77 17.18
N ARG A 228 -3.71 4.55 16.25
CA ARG A 228 -4.64 3.99 15.25
C ARG A 228 -3.99 2.97 14.35
N LEU A 229 -2.76 3.25 13.87
CA LEU A 229 -2.03 2.33 13.00
C LEU A 229 -1.71 1.01 13.70
N TYR A 230 -1.28 1.05 14.97
CA TYR A 230 -1.04 -0.18 15.73
C TYR A 230 -2.33 -0.98 15.99
N GLN A 231 -3.44 -0.31 16.28
CA GLN A 231 -4.75 -0.97 16.37
C GLN A 231 -5.15 -1.59 15.02
N ALA A 232 -4.91 -0.90 13.90
CA ALA A 232 -5.21 -1.39 12.56
C ALA A 232 -4.38 -2.63 12.16
N LEU A 233 -3.17 -2.82 12.72
CA LEU A 233 -2.39 -4.06 12.52
C LEU A 233 -3.08 -5.30 13.11
N GLN A 234 -3.94 -5.11 14.12
CA GLN A 234 -4.69 -6.17 14.80
C GLN A 234 -6.10 -6.37 14.19
N SER A 235 -6.49 -5.61 13.17
CA SER A 235 -7.82 -5.73 12.57
C SER A 235 -8.03 -7.11 11.94
N PRO A 236 -9.25 -7.72 12.01
CA PRO A 236 -9.60 -8.89 11.22
C PRO A 236 -9.69 -8.58 9.71
N ASP A 237 -9.91 -7.31 9.33
CA ASP A 237 -9.94 -6.88 7.94
C ASP A 237 -8.52 -6.80 7.33
N SER A 238 -8.30 -7.55 6.25
CA SER A 238 -7.01 -7.61 5.56
C SER A 238 -6.61 -6.33 4.83
N ILE A 239 -7.58 -5.53 4.37
CA ILE A 239 -7.35 -4.21 3.78
C ILE A 239 -6.81 -3.28 4.85
N VAL A 240 -7.47 -3.23 6.01
CA VAL A 240 -7.07 -2.36 7.14
C VAL A 240 -5.63 -2.66 7.57
N ARG A 241 -5.29 -3.94 7.75
CA ARG A 241 -3.91 -4.35 8.06
C ARG A 241 -2.92 -3.91 6.98
N SER A 242 -3.29 -4.05 5.71
CA SER A 242 -2.42 -3.68 4.59
C SER A 242 -2.14 -2.18 4.52
N LEU A 243 -3.14 -1.33 4.80
CA LEU A 243 -2.98 0.13 4.89
C LEU A 243 -2.03 0.51 6.04
N ALA A 244 -2.16 -0.13 7.20
CA ALA A 244 -1.30 0.11 8.35
C ALA A 244 0.15 -0.31 8.10
N ILE A 245 0.37 -1.49 7.51
CA ILE A 245 1.70 -1.98 7.11
C ILE A 245 2.35 -1.00 6.12
N ALA A 246 1.62 -0.56 5.09
CA ALA A 246 2.13 0.40 4.11
C ALA A 246 2.63 1.72 4.75
N ALA A 247 1.95 2.16 5.82
CA ALA A 247 2.32 3.36 6.54
C ALA A 247 3.58 3.18 7.42
N LEU A 248 3.62 2.10 8.21
CA LEU A 248 4.66 1.90 9.21
C LEU A 248 6.00 1.44 8.60
N VAL A 249 5.97 0.84 7.42
CA VAL A 249 7.18 0.37 6.75
C VAL A 249 8.05 1.53 6.25
N ARG A 250 9.33 1.49 6.64
CA ARG A 250 10.40 2.33 6.07
C ARG A 250 11.05 1.63 4.88
N VAL A 251 10.61 1.95 3.66
CA VAL A 251 11.25 1.41 2.44
C VAL A 251 12.39 2.33 2.01
N ALA A 252 13.63 1.96 2.34
CA ALA A 252 14.81 2.61 1.78
C ALA A 252 15.13 2.03 0.39
N ASP A 253 15.30 2.88 -0.63
CA ASP A 253 15.81 2.47 -1.94
C ASP A 253 17.34 2.31 -1.85
N GLY A 254 17.82 1.07 -1.75
CA GLY A 254 19.26 0.78 -1.77
C GLY A 254 19.86 1.01 -3.18
N PRO A 255 21.18 1.11 -3.35
CA PRO A 255 21.83 1.14 -4.66
C PRO A 255 21.60 -0.17 -5.44
N PRO A 256 21.70 -0.18 -6.78
CA PRO A 256 21.61 -1.42 -7.54
C PRO A 256 22.79 -2.33 -7.14
N PRO A 257 22.62 -3.66 -7.09
CA PRO A 257 23.78 -4.54 -7.02
C PRO A 257 24.67 -4.30 -8.25
N ALA A 258 25.98 -4.35 -8.07
CA ALA A 258 26.93 -4.28 -9.17
C ALA A 258 26.59 -5.39 -10.19
N LYS A 259 26.61 -5.05 -11.47
CA LYS A 259 26.52 -6.04 -12.55
C LYS A 259 27.82 -6.85 -12.49
N ASP A 260 27.77 -8.02 -11.88
CA ASP A 260 28.82 -9.01 -12.08
C ASP A 260 28.54 -9.64 -13.44
N HIS A 261 29.21 -9.11 -14.47
CA HIS A 261 29.12 -9.62 -15.83
C HIS A 261 29.78 -11.01 -15.90
N ARG A 262 29.05 -12.03 -15.46
CA ARG A 262 29.34 -13.40 -15.91
C ARG A 262 28.58 -13.57 -17.21
N ASP A 263 29.28 -13.33 -18.32
CA ASP A 263 28.85 -13.70 -19.66
C ASP A 263 28.58 -15.21 -19.70
N SER A 264 27.35 -15.58 -19.38
CA SER A 264 26.82 -16.93 -19.59
C SER A 264 25.92 -16.86 -20.81
N ARG A 265 26.50 -16.57 -21.98
CA ARG A 265 25.84 -16.90 -23.24
C ARG A 265 25.83 -18.42 -23.34
N SER A 266 24.74 -19.04 -22.90
CA SER A 266 24.43 -20.42 -23.27
C SER A 266 24.14 -20.44 -24.77
N THR A 267 25.14 -20.86 -25.55
CA THR A 267 24.98 -21.36 -26.91
C THR A 267 24.51 -22.81 -26.82
N GLY A 268 23.22 -23.07 -27.07
CA GLY A 268 22.70 -24.44 -27.12
C GLY A 268 21.17 -24.52 -27.24
N VAL A 269 20.71 -24.75 -28.48
CA VAL A 269 19.44 -25.38 -28.90
C VAL A 269 18.20 -25.18 -28.00
N SER A 270 17.33 -24.26 -28.43
CA SER A 270 15.86 -24.41 -28.59
C SER A 270 15.09 -25.43 -27.72
N ALA A 271 15.26 -25.43 -26.40
CA ALA A 271 14.31 -26.07 -25.50
C ALA A 271 13.28 -25.02 -25.03
N THR A 272 12.00 -25.26 -25.32
CA THR A 272 10.91 -24.43 -24.82
C THR A 272 10.90 -24.52 -23.28
N PRO A 273 10.89 -23.39 -22.54
CA PRO A 273 10.75 -23.40 -21.09
C PRO A 273 9.53 -24.19 -20.67
N THR A 274 9.73 -25.12 -19.74
CA THR A 274 8.69 -26.04 -19.26
C THR A 274 8.31 -25.79 -17.81
N VAL A 275 8.78 -24.70 -17.20
CA VAL A 275 8.51 -24.38 -15.80
C VAL A 275 7.84 -23.02 -15.67
N SER A 276 6.77 -22.96 -14.90
CA SER A 276 6.17 -21.71 -14.42
C SER A 276 6.27 -21.63 -12.89
N THR A 277 6.24 -20.42 -12.32
CA THR A 277 6.34 -20.25 -10.86
C THR A 277 5.61 -18.99 -10.38
N ILE A 278 5.22 -18.97 -9.09
CA ILE A 278 4.64 -17.80 -8.40
C ILE A 278 5.59 -17.36 -7.28
N ILE A 279 5.75 -16.04 -7.14
CA ILE A 279 6.47 -15.38 -6.05
C ILE A 279 5.52 -14.48 -5.26
N HIS A 280 5.41 -14.77 -3.97
CA HIS A 280 4.58 -14.04 -3.02
C HIS A 280 5.14 -12.65 -2.67
N GLY A 281 4.25 -11.76 -2.23
CA GLY A 281 4.58 -10.44 -1.67
C GLY A 281 5.13 -10.49 -0.23
N THR A 282 5.28 -9.32 0.39
CA THR A 282 6.06 -9.12 1.62
C THR A 282 5.50 -9.82 2.85
N THR A 283 4.18 -9.84 3.05
CA THR A 283 3.54 -10.57 4.18
C THR A 283 2.90 -11.89 3.74
N ALA A 284 2.85 -12.14 2.44
CA ALA A 284 2.21 -13.31 1.86
C ALA A 284 2.99 -14.61 2.08
N TYR A 285 4.19 -14.58 2.66
CA TYR A 285 4.86 -15.81 3.11
C TYR A 285 4.04 -16.53 4.20
N MET A 286 3.24 -15.80 4.97
CA MET A 286 2.31 -16.33 5.97
C MET A 286 1.01 -16.87 5.35
N GLY A 287 0.71 -16.50 4.10
CA GLY A 287 -0.48 -16.96 3.38
C GLY A 287 -0.21 -18.18 2.51
N ASP A 288 -1.30 -18.87 2.16
CA ASP A 288 -1.25 -20.12 1.40
C ASP A 288 -1.63 -19.99 -0.08
N TRP A 289 -2.22 -18.86 -0.52
CA TRP A 289 -2.78 -18.65 -1.87
C TRP A 289 -1.85 -19.04 -3.04
N TRP A 290 -0.55 -18.86 -2.87
CA TRP A 290 0.48 -19.13 -3.88
C TRP A 290 1.12 -20.52 -3.75
N ARG A 291 0.84 -21.26 -2.67
CA ARG A 291 1.53 -22.51 -2.36
C ARG A 291 0.97 -23.67 -3.20
N PRO A 292 1.82 -24.62 -3.63
CA PRO A 292 1.37 -25.81 -4.34
C PRO A 292 0.27 -26.56 -3.58
N GLN A 293 -0.72 -27.06 -4.32
CA GLN A 293 -1.84 -27.91 -3.87
C GLN A 293 -2.85 -27.25 -2.91
N VAL A 294 -2.40 -26.39 -1.99
CA VAL A 294 -3.25 -25.75 -0.98
C VAL A 294 -3.69 -24.33 -1.36
N GLY A 295 -2.91 -23.61 -2.16
CA GLY A 295 -3.23 -22.26 -2.59
C GLY A 295 -4.33 -22.20 -3.64
N ASP A 296 -5.31 -21.35 -3.41
CA ASP A 296 -6.42 -21.07 -4.33
C ASP A 296 -5.92 -20.49 -5.67
N PHE A 297 -5.16 -19.39 -5.64
CA PHE A 297 -4.61 -18.80 -6.85
C PHE A 297 -3.62 -19.76 -7.55
N HIS A 298 -2.82 -20.51 -6.78
CA HIS A 298 -1.98 -21.57 -7.35
C HIS A 298 -2.81 -22.58 -8.14
N ARG A 299 -3.85 -23.17 -7.53
CA ARG A 299 -4.72 -24.16 -8.19
C ARG A 299 -5.38 -23.56 -9.42
N PHE A 300 -5.94 -22.36 -9.29
CA PHE A 300 -6.58 -21.66 -10.39
C PHE A 300 -5.63 -21.47 -11.60
N ILE A 301 -4.42 -20.96 -11.37
CA ILE A 301 -3.44 -20.78 -12.45
C ILE A 301 -2.96 -22.12 -13.01
N HIS A 302 -2.70 -23.10 -12.16
CA HIS A 302 -2.27 -24.44 -12.56
C HIS A 302 -3.29 -25.12 -13.47
N ASP A 303 -4.55 -25.14 -13.03
CA ASP A 303 -5.62 -25.92 -13.67
C ASP A 303 -6.11 -25.26 -14.98
N ASN A 304 -5.99 -23.94 -15.10
CA ASN A 304 -6.57 -23.19 -16.22
C ASN A 304 -5.55 -22.62 -17.22
N TYR A 305 -4.31 -22.33 -16.82
CA TYR A 305 -3.38 -21.59 -17.69
C TYR A 305 -1.97 -22.16 -17.76
N ARG A 306 -1.44 -22.67 -16.64
CA ARG A 306 -0.05 -23.13 -16.52
C ARG A 306 0.00 -24.47 -15.80
N PRO A 307 -0.33 -25.60 -16.45
CA PRO A 307 -0.24 -26.93 -15.85
C PRO A 307 1.21 -27.32 -15.50
N ASN A 308 2.18 -26.54 -15.97
CA ASN A 308 3.59 -26.67 -15.63
C ASN A 308 4.04 -25.77 -14.46
N LEU A 309 3.09 -25.21 -13.69
CA LEU A 309 3.38 -24.44 -12.50
C LEU A 309 4.07 -25.33 -11.46
N TYR A 310 5.28 -24.95 -11.04
CA TYR A 310 6.16 -25.70 -10.13
C TYR A 310 6.62 -27.08 -10.63
N SER A 311 6.55 -27.37 -11.93
CA SER A 311 7.00 -28.65 -12.54
C SER A 311 8.48 -28.97 -12.32
N GLY A 312 9.31 -27.97 -12.03
CA GLY A 312 10.73 -28.12 -11.67
C GLY A 312 10.99 -28.72 -10.27
N GLY A 313 9.95 -29.06 -9.51
CA GLY A 313 10.08 -29.82 -8.26
C GLY A 313 10.24 -28.99 -6.98
N GLY A 314 10.07 -27.67 -7.04
CA GLY A 314 10.13 -26.81 -5.86
C GLY A 314 9.41 -25.48 -6.04
N ARG A 315 9.12 -24.80 -4.91
CA ARG A 315 8.64 -23.41 -4.90
C ARG A 315 9.80 -22.48 -4.53
N PHE A 316 9.82 -21.29 -5.12
CA PHE A 316 10.68 -20.23 -4.62
C PHE A 316 9.96 -19.47 -3.48
N SER A 317 10.69 -19.16 -2.41
CA SER A 317 10.16 -18.35 -1.30
C SER A 317 11.25 -17.42 -0.78
N TRP A 318 10.85 -16.29 -0.22
CA TRP A 318 11.78 -15.33 0.36
C TRP A 318 11.26 -14.81 1.69
N SER A 319 12.11 -14.11 2.44
CA SER A 319 11.81 -13.71 3.82
C SER A 319 10.65 -12.73 3.98
N GLY A 320 10.16 -12.13 2.89
CA GLY A 320 9.14 -11.09 2.99
C GLY A 320 9.65 -9.82 3.69
N ALA A 321 10.96 -9.56 3.66
CA ALA A 321 11.51 -8.36 4.30
C ALA A 321 11.40 -7.12 3.39
N TYR A 322 10.90 -6.01 3.92
CA TYR A 322 10.72 -4.74 3.19
C TYR A 322 12.01 -4.01 2.78
N SER A 323 13.20 -4.51 3.12
CA SER A 323 14.46 -3.84 2.80
C SER A 323 14.92 -4.10 1.36
N ALA A 324 15.44 -3.07 0.69
CA ALA A 324 16.00 -3.23 -0.65
C ALA A 324 17.18 -4.22 -0.70
N LYS A 325 17.95 -4.34 0.39
CA LYS A 325 19.04 -5.31 0.52
C LYS A 325 18.50 -6.75 0.49
N HIS A 326 17.43 -7.03 1.23
CA HIS A 326 16.80 -8.36 1.23
C HIS A 326 16.18 -8.67 -0.13
N ARG A 327 15.53 -7.71 -0.78
CA ARG A 327 15.01 -7.91 -2.15
C ARG A 327 16.10 -8.15 -3.19
N SER A 328 17.23 -7.46 -3.09
CA SER A 328 18.40 -7.74 -3.93
C SER A 328 18.94 -9.15 -3.70
N ARG A 329 19.01 -9.59 -2.43
CA ARG A 329 19.48 -10.94 -2.10
C ARG A 329 18.51 -12.01 -2.60
N ALA A 330 17.21 -11.85 -2.37
CA ALA A 330 16.19 -12.75 -2.86
C ALA A 330 16.22 -12.90 -4.39
N ALA A 331 16.56 -11.83 -5.13
CA ALA A 331 16.72 -11.93 -6.58
C ALA A 331 17.94 -12.76 -6.99
N GLN A 332 19.05 -12.69 -6.25
CA GLN A 332 20.21 -13.56 -6.48
C GLN A 332 19.88 -15.03 -6.17
N ASP A 333 19.17 -15.26 -5.06
CA ASP A 333 18.73 -16.61 -4.67
C ASP A 333 17.73 -17.17 -5.71
N LEU A 334 16.88 -16.32 -6.29
CA LEU A 334 15.98 -16.70 -7.39
C LEU A 334 16.75 -17.08 -8.65
N VAL A 335 17.81 -16.36 -9.02
CA VAL A 335 18.66 -16.72 -10.17
C VAL A 335 19.29 -18.10 -9.98
N ALA A 336 19.83 -18.38 -8.79
CA ALA A 336 20.37 -19.69 -8.45
C ALA A 336 19.29 -20.78 -8.53
N TRP A 337 18.12 -20.52 -7.93
CA TRP A 337 16.97 -21.42 -7.98
C TRP A 337 16.53 -21.75 -9.42
N ILE A 338 16.51 -20.75 -10.33
CA ILE A 338 16.19 -20.96 -11.75
C ILE A 338 17.26 -21.82 -12.42
N ALA A 339 18.54 -21.58 -12.14
CA ALA A 339 19.62 -22.38 -12.72
C ALA A 339 19.52 -23.86 -12.35
N ASP A 340 19.10 -24.15 -11.11
CA ASP A 340 19.00 -25.52 -10.59
C ASP A 340 17.72 -26.23 -11.05
N LEU A 341 16.57 -25.56 -10.96
CA LEU A 341 15.24 -26.20 -11.09
C LEU A 341 14.52 -25.87 -12.41
N ALA A 342 15.04 -24.92 -13.18
CA ALA A 342 14.51 -24.54 -14.48
C ALA A 342 15.66 -24.20 -15.46
N PRO A 343 16.56 -25.15 -15.78
CA PRO A 343 17.75 -24.89 -16.58
C PRO A 343 17.46 -24.41 -18.01
N HIS A 344 16.26 -24.67 -18.53
CA HIS A 344 15.78 -24.16 -19.82
C HIS A 344 15.01 -22.83 -19.70
N GLY A 345 14.91 -22.28 -18.49
CA GLY A 345 14.23 -21.04 -18.16
C GLY A 345 12.79 -21.21 -17.70
N ILE A 346 12.18 -20.07 -17.40
CA ILE A 346 10.81 -19.94 -16.89
C ILE A 346 9.90 -19.43 -18.00
N GLN A 347 8.82 -20.16 -18.28
CA GLN A 347 7.82 -19.77 -19.26
C GLN A 347 7.02 -18.56 -18.76
N SER A 348 6.46 -18.64 -17.55
CA SER A 348 5.76 -17.53 -16.91
C SER A 348 6.06 -17.47 -15.43
N LEU A 349 6.43 -16.27 -14.96
CA LEU A 349 6.69 -15.97 -13.56
C LEU A 349 5.67 -14.95 -13.07
N PHE A 350 4.82 -15.35 -12.14
CA PHE A 350 3.82 -14.51 -11.51
C PHE A 350 4.40 -13.91 -10.23
N GLY A 351 4.41 -12.58 -10.11
CA GLY A 351 4.95 -11.89 -8.95
C GLY A 351 3.95 -10.92 -8.37
N HIS A 352 3.52 -11.14 -7.12
CA HIS A 352 2.65 -10.21 -6.40
C HIS A 352 3.45 -9.19 -5.59
N SER A 353 3.03 -7.92 -5.63
CA SER A 353 3.65 -6.84 -4.88
C SER A 353 5.18 -6.84 -5.07
N TYR A 354 5.96 -6.81 -3.99
CA TYR A 354 7.42 -6.88 -4.04
C TYR A 354 8.00 -8.21 -4.61
N GLY A 355 7.21 -9.28 -4.68
CA GLY A 355 7.57 -10.50 -5.41
C GLY A 355 7.80 -10.25 -6.89
N GLY A 356 7.00 -9.37 -7.51
CA GLY A 356 7.22 -8.93 -8.89
C GLY A 356 8.43 -8.02 -9.06
N GLU A 357 8.81 -7.25 -8.04
CA GLU A 357 10.08 -6.51 -8.04
C GLU A 357 11.28 -7.48 -8.04
N ILE A 358 11.23 -8.54 -7.22
CA ILE A 358 12.26 -9.58 -7.16
C ILE A 358 12.40 -10.29 -8.51
N ALA A 359 11.28 -10.65 -9.13
CA ALA A 359 11.26 -11.23 -10.47
C ALA A 359 11.91 -10.30 -11.52
N SER A 360 11.57 -9.01 -11.47
CA SER A 360 12.15 -8.00 -12.36
C SER A 360 13.66 -7.83 -12.13
N ARG A 361 14.13 -7.94 -10.88
CA ARG A 361 15.57 -7.94 -10.57
C ARG A 361 16.26 -9.17 -11.14
N ALA A 362 15.66 -10.35 -11.05
CA ALA A 362 16.22 -11.57 -11.63
C ALA A 362 16.35 -11.45 -13.17
N VAL A 363 15.35 -10.87 -13.85
CA VAL A 363 15.47 -10.54 -15.29
C VAL A 363 16.66 -9.61 -15.54
N ASN A 364 16.82 -8.55 -14.75
CA ASN A 364 17.96 -7.63 -14.88
C ASN A 364 19.32 -8.29 -14.59
N LEU A 365 19.33 -9.42 -13.88
CA LEU A 365 20.51 -10.26 -13.62
C LEU A 365 20.74 -11.31 -14.71
N GLY A 366 19.89 -11.37 -15.75
CA GLY A 366 20.03 -12.31 -16.87
C GLY A 366 19.27 -13.62 -16.70
N ALA A 367 18.35 -13.73 -15.73
CA ALA A 367 17.52 -14.92 -15.60
C ALA A 367 16.66 -15.13 -16.86
N PRO A 368 16.63 -16.35 -17.44
CA PRO A 368 15.84 -16.65 -18.63
C PRO A 368 14.35 -16.77 -18.26
N ILE A 369 13.63 -15.66 -18.29
CA ILE A 369 12.19 -15.59 -18.01
C ILE A 369 11.47 -15.06 -19.24
N GLN A 370 10.58 -15.86 -19.84
CA GLN A 370 9.87 -15.49 -21.07
C GLN A 370 8.75 -14.48 -20.83
N GLN A 371 7.96 -14.65 -19.77
CA GLN A 371 6.84 -13.76 -19.44
C GLN A 371 6.84 -13.45 -17.94
N LEU A 372 6.84 -12.15 -17.61
CA LEU A 372 6.59 -11.66 -16.26
C LEU A 372 5.11 -11.27 -16.13
N VAL A 373 4.41 -11.83 -15.16
CA VAL A 373 3.04 -11.40 -14.80
C VAL A 373 3.12 -10.69 -13.46
N LEU A 374 2.97 -9.37 -13.49
CA LEU A 374 3.11 -8.49 -12.34
C LEU A 374 1.73 -8.20 -11.75
N LEU A 375 1.52 -8.59 -10.50
CA LEU A 375 0.24 -8.45 -9.79
C LEU A 375 0.41 -7.37 -8.72
N SER A 376 -0.18 -6.19 -8.90
CA SER A 376 -0.03 -5.04 -7.98
C SER A 376 1.43 -4.70 -7.61
N THR A 377 2.38 -4.91 -8.52
CA THR A 377 3.83 -4.77 -8.22
C THR A 377 4.27 -3.31 -8.18
N PRO A 378 4.90 -2.75 -7.13
CA PRO A 378 5.37 -1.36 -7.18
C PRO A 378 6.30 -1.11 -8.38
N VAL A 379 6.07 -0.02 -9.14
CA VAL A 379 6.85 0.30 -10.36
C VAL A 379 8.17 0.97 -9.98
N THR A 380 9.05 0.18 -9.38
CA THR A 380 10.39 0.61 -8.99
C THR A 380 11.30 0.74 -10.21
N ARG A 381 12.50 1.31 -10.01
CA ARG A 381 13.54 1.37 -11.05
C ARG A 381 13.88 -0.01 -11.65
N GLN A 382 13.72 -1.10 -10.88
CA GLN A 382 14.06 -2.46 -11.33
C GLN A 382 13.01 -3.01 -12.28
N VAL A 383 11.73 -2.76 -11.99
CA VAL A 383 10.62 -3.07 -12.89
C VAL A 383 10.74 -2.26 -14.18
N LYS A 384 11.05 -0.95 -14.06
CA LYS A 384 11.30 -0.09 -15.22
C LYS A 384 12.48 -0.58 -16.08
N ALA A 385 13.55 -1.04 -15.45
CA ALA A 385 14.73 -1.58 -16.14
C ALA A 385 14.41 -2.90 -16.86
N ALA A 386 13.66 -3.81 -16.25
CA ALA A 386 13.26 -5.08 -16.89
C ALA A 386 12.38 -4.80 -18.12
N ALA A 387 11.41 -3.88 -18.00
CA ALA A 387 10.60 -3.43 -19.13
C ALA A 387 11.45 -2.76 -20.23
N ALA A 388 12.51 -2.04 -19.86
CA ALA A 388 13.46 -1.41 -20.79
C ALA A 388 14.39 -2.40 -21.48
N ALA A 389 14.70 -3.52 -20.83
CA ALA A 389 15.47 -4.61 -21.41
C ALA A 389 14.66 -5.49 -22.37
N GLY A 390 13.38 -5.18 -22.61
CA GLY A 390 12.53 -5.92 -23.54
C GLY A 390 11.79 -7.11 -22.94
N ALA A 391 11.76 -7.26 -21.61
CA ALA A 391 11.01 -8.34 -20.96
C ALA A 391 9.52 -8.27 -21.32
N ARG A 392 8.91 -9.38 -21.73
CA ARG A 392 7.46 -9.44 -21.98
C ARG A 392 6.74 -9.40 -20.64
N ILE A 393 5.98 -8.34 -20.40
CA ILE A 393 5.32 -8.07 -19.12
C ILE A 393 3.81 -8.02 -19.33
N VAL A 394 3.07 -8.70 -18.44
CA VAL A 394 1.64 -8.48 -18.20
C VAL A 394 1.52 -7.74 -16.86
N ASP A 395 1.08 -6.49 -16.89
CA ASP A 395 1.01 -5.61 -15.73
C ASP A 395 -0.46 -5.50 -15.25
N VAL A 396 -0.84 -6.33 -14.27
CA VAL A 396 -2.18 -6.41 -13.70
C VAL A 396 -2.30 -5.48 -12.49
N ARG A 397 -3.28 -4.58 -12.49
CA ARG A 397 -3.35 -3.43 -11.57
C ARG A 397 -4.76 -3.08 -11.17
N LEU A 398 -4.89 -2.54 -9.96
CA LEU A 398 -6.03 -1.70 -9.58
C LEU A 398 -6.00 -0.34 -10.32
N PRO A 399 -7.15 0.32 -10.51
CA PRO A 399 -7.23 1.71 -10.95
C PRO A 399 -6.40 2.65 -10.05
N LEU A 400 -6.58 2.58 -8.74
CA LEU A 400 -5.68 3.20 -7.78
C LEU A 400 -5.49 2.24 -6.64
N ASP A 401 -4.25 1.83 -6.40
CA ASP A 401 -3.90 0.94 -5.31
C ASP A 401 -3.57 1.79 -4.07
N PRO A 402 -4.43 1.80 -3.02
CA PRO A 402 -4.22 2.65 -1.86
C PRO A 402 -2.98 2.24 -1.05
N VAL A 403 -2.62 0.94 -1.05
CA VAL A 403 -1.42 0.44 -0.37
C VAL A 403 -0.17 1.00 -1.05
N LEU A 404 -0.08 0.91 -2.38
CA LEU A 404 1.05 1.50 -3.11
C LEU A 404 1.09 3.03 -3.02
N ALA A 405 -0.07 3.69 -2.97
CA ALA A 405 -0.16 5.14 -2.80
C ALA A 405 0.41 5.56 -1.44
N LEU A 406 0.05 4.86 -0.36
CA LEU A 406 0.55 5.11 1.01
C LEU A 406 2.03 4.75 1.17
N GLU A 407 2.52 3.71 0.49
CA GLU A 407 3.96 3.46 0.41
C GLU A 407 4.71 4.54 -0.40
N LEU A 408 4.00 5.43 -1.09
CA LEU A 408 4.52 6.48 -1.96
C LEU A 408 5.24 5.90 -3.18
N ARG A 409 4.71 4.81 -3.73
CA ARG A 409 5.32 4.08 -4.85
C ARG A 409 4.59 4.34 -6.17
N PRO A 410 5.35 4.47 -7.28
CA PRO A 410 4.73 4.57 -8.61
C PRO A 410 3.92 3.32 -8.93
N GLN A 411 2.75 3.51 -9.55
CA GLN A 411 1.81 2.43 -9.83
C GLN A 411 1.64 2.12 -11.32
N ARG A 412 2.21 2.95 -12.20
CA ARG A 412 2.05 2.84 -13.65
C ARG A 412 3.40 2.73 -14.36
N LEU A 413 3.55 1.67 -15.14
CA LEU A 413 4.60 1.57 -16.15
C LEU A 413 4.28 2.47 -17.33
N ALA A 414 5.29 3.08 -17.94
CA ALA A 414 5.11 3.79 -19.21
C ALA A 414 4.62 2.82 -20.30
N ARG A 415 3.85 3.32 -21.27
CA ARG A 415 3.38 2.51 -22.41
C ARG A 415 4.59 2.02 -23.22
N ARG A 416 4.61 0.72 -23.50
CA ARG A 416 5.65 0.01 -24.26
C ARG A 416 5.01 -1.19 -24.96
N GLU A 417 5.53 -1.58 -26.12
CA GLU A 417 4.98 -2.70 -26.91
C GLU A 417 5.09 -4.05 -26.18
N ASN A 418 6.17 -4.24 -25.42
CA ASN A 418 6.41 -5.45 -24.63
C ASN A 418 5.64 -5.48 -23.28
N VAL A 419 4.81 -4.48 -22.99
CA VAL A 419 4.04 -4.38 -21.74
C VAL A 419 2.55 -4.36 -22.04
N THR A 420 1.87 -5.46 -21.74
CA THR A 420 0.41 -5.56 -21.78
C THR A 420 -0.16 -5.13 -20.44
N ARG A 421 -0.91 -4.03 -20.40
CA ARG A 421 -1.52 -3.52 -19.17
C ARG A 421 -2.95 -4.02 -19.02
N VAL A 422 -3.27 -4.56 -17.85
CA VAL A 422 -4.63 -4.96 -17.45
C VAL A 422 -5.02 -4.16 -16.20
N ILE A 423 -5.97 -3.24 -16.33
CA ILE A 423 -6.52 -2.49 -15.20
C ILE A 423 -7.84 -3.15 -14.79
N THR A 424 -7.99 -3.52 -13.52
CA THR A 424 -9.21 -4.12 -12.97
C THR A 424 -10.31 -3.07 -12.74
N SER A 425 -11.51 -3.46 -12.33
CA SER A 425 -12.44 -2.54 -11.68
C SER A 425 -11.91 -2.08 -10.32
N TRP A 426 -12.51 -1.02 -9.78
CA TRP A 426 -12.08 -0.36 -8.55
C TRP A 426 -12.32 -1.25 -7.33
N ARG A 427 -11.25 -1.46 -6.55
CA ARG A 427 -11.21 -2.25 -5.32
C ARG A 427 -10.17 -1.67 -4.38
N LEU A 428 -10.29 -1.97 -3.09
CA LEU A 428 -9.33 -1.57 -2.07
C LEU A 428 -8.27 -2.64 -1.79
N SER A 429 -8.62 -3.91 -1.96
CA SER A 429 -7.73 -5.05 -1.71
C SER A 429 -6.53 -5.03 -2.66
N HIS A 430 -5.34 -4.77 -2.11
CA HIS A 430 -4.05 -4.94 -2.80
C HIS A 430 -3.84 -6.38 -3.33
N SER A 431 -4.54 -7.33 -2.72
CA SER A 431 -4.55 -8.76 -3.05
C SER A 431 -5.47 -9.11 -4.21
N ALA A 432 -6.41 -8.23 -4.61
CA ALA A 432 -7.39 -8.53 -5.66
C ALA A 432 -6.78 -9.00 -6.99
N THR A 433 -5.52 -8.63 -7.29
CA THR A 433 -4.83 -9.05 -8.51
C THR A 433 -4.39 -10.52 -8.50
N HIS A 434 -4.52 -11.23 -7.39
CA HIS A 434 -4.35 -12.69 -7.30
C HIS A 434 -5.62 -13.43 -6.86
N GLU A 435 -6.77 -12.76 -6.79
CA GLU A 435 -8.04 -13.41 -6.47
C GLU A 435 -8.67 -14.06 -7.71
N GLU A 436 -9.01 -15.35 -7.62
CA GLU A 436 -9.62 -16.12 -8.72
C GLU A 436 -10.90 -15.46 -9.24
N SER A 437 -11.78 -15.01 -8.34
CA SER A 437 -13.05 -14.35 -8.68
C SER A 437 -12.84 -13.11 -9.56
N VAL A 438 -11.79 -12.34 -9.31
CA VAL A 438 -11.43 -11.16 -10.10
C VAL A 438 -10.89 -11.55 -11.47
N TRP A 439 -10.07 -12.61 -11.54
CA TRP A 439 -9.55 -13.11 -12.81
C TRP A 439 -10.65 -13.60 -13.75
N VAL A 440 -11.63 -14.31 -13.20
CA VAL A 440 -12.79 -14.85 -13.94
C VAL A 440 -13.73 -13.73 -14.37
N SER A 441 -14.15 -12.87 -13.43
CA SER A 441 -15.13 -11.80 -13.72
C SER A 441 -14.62 -10.75 -14.71
N GLU A 442 -13.30 -10.53 -14.77
CA GLU A 442 -12.70 -9.48 -15.58
C GLU A 442 -11.85 -9.97 -16.76
N ASP A 443 -11.87 -11.27 -17.04
CA ASP A 443 -11.13 -11.91 -18.12
C ASP A 443 -9.63 -11.55 -18.13
N ILE A 444 -8.99 -11.51 -16.95
CA ILE A 444 -7.61 -11.00 -16.80
C ILE A 444 -6.64 -11.78 -17.70
N ALA A 445 -6.76 -13.10 -17.76
CA ALA A 445 -5.89 -13.94 -18.58
C ALA A 445 -6.00 -13.60 -20.07
N ARG A 446 -7.24 -13.45 -20.58
CA ARG A 446 -7.51 -13.10 -21.98
C ARG A 446 -6.95 -11.72 -22.34
N ARG A 447 -7.23 -10.72 -21.50
CA ARG A 447 -6.75 -9.34 -21.66
C ARG A 447 -5.22 -9.22 -21.52
N GLY A 448 -4.63 -10.07 -20.69
CA GLY A 448 -3.19 -10.18 -20.49
C GLY A 448 -2.46 -11.06 -21.51
N HIS A 449 -3.18 -11.67 -22.47
CA HIS A 449 -2.63 -12.63 -23.42
C HIS A 449 -1.88 -13.79 -22.75
N ILE A 450 -2.41 -14.26 -21.62
CA ILE A 450 -1.95 -15.46 -20.92
C ILE A 450 -2.69 -16.63 -21.57
N GLN A 451 -2.02 -17.28 -22.51
CA GLN A 451 -2.60 -18.36 -23.32
C GLN A 451 -2.93 -19.58 -22.44
N LEU A 452 -4.04 -20.26 -22.74
CA LEU A 452 -4.26 -21.64 -22.29
C LEU A 452 -3.28 -22.55 -23.02
N GLU A 453 -2.72 -23.53 -22.29
CA GLU A 453 -1.93 -24.58 -22.93
C GLU A 453 -2.81 -25.45 -23.83
N PRO A 454 -2.32 -25.90 -25.00
CA PRO A 454 -3.09 -26.72 -25.94
C PRO A 454 -3.66 -28.00 -25.34
N ASP A 455 -3.02 -28.54 -24.30
CA ASP A 455 -3.44 -29.76 -23.60
C ASP A 455 -4.62 -29.52 -22.65
N LEU A 456 -4.87 -28.26 -22.24
CA LEU A 456 -6.05 -27.85 -21.48
C LEU A 456 -7.23 -27.50 -22.38
N ALA A 457 -6.98 -27.07 -23.62
CA ALA A 457 -8.03 -26.74 -24.60
C ALA A 457 -8.79 -27.98 -25.15
N LYS A 458 -8.35 -29.19 -24.81
CA LYS A 458 -8.93 -30.48 -25.24
C LYS A 458 -9.80 -31.15 -24.16
N ARG A 459 -9.89 -30.57 -22.97
CA ARG A 459 -10.82 -30.98 -21.90
C ARG A 459 -12.02 -30.05 -21.93
#